data_AF-X1TXQ7-F1
#
_entry.id   AF-X1TXQ7-F1
#
_cell.length_a   1.000
_cell.length_b   1.000
_cell.length_c   1.000
_cell.angle_alpha   90.00
_cell.angle_beta   90.00
_cell.angle_gamma   90.00
#
_symmetry.space_group_name_H-M   'P 1'
#
loop_
_entity.id
_entity.type
_entity.pdbx_description
1 polymer ?
#
loop_
_entity_poly.entity_id
_entity_poly.type
_entity_poly.pdbx_seq_one_letter_code
_entity_poly.pdbx_strand_id
1 'polypeptide(L)'
;MKKTILLIFILSLLFVSCKNDPSSQYTYGPPEKINDGIDVGSLGEVNIDSTLIENAVNSISQGRYKEVHSMLIFKDDELVFEEYFKGHKFKYDTTNHHGELVTWDRTMLHSIMSVTKSITSACIGIAIEKGFIESVHQSIFDYLPEYQHLKIDGKDKITIEHLLTMTSGLDWNEWALPYGNPKNDVIMMNYAEDPVTYVLNKPLIDEPGKSWYNI
;
A
#
# COMPACT_ATOMS: atom_id res chain seq x y z
N MET A 1 -13.76 39.47 58.52
CA MET A 1 -14.58 38.58 57.65
C MET A 1 -14.82 39.29 56.30
N LYS A 2 -14.40 38.69 55.17
CA LYS A 2 -14.70 39.03 53.75
C LYS A 2 -13.53 39.22 52.75
N LYS A 3 -12.27 38.87 53.08
CA LYS A 3 -11.18 38.88 52.05
C LYS A 3 -10.36 37.61 51.88
N THR A 4 -10.64 36.54 52.64
CA THR A 4 -9.83 35.30 52.58
C THR A 4 -10.50 34.14 51.82
N ILE A 5 -11.75 34.30 51.35
CA ILE A 5 -12.53 33.20 50.73
C ILE A 5 -12.45 33.22 49.18
N LEU A 6 -11.95 34.30 48.57
CA LEU A 6 -11.90 34.42 47.11
C LEU A 6 -10.63 33.84 46.45
N LEU A 7 -9.70 33.28 47.22
CA LEU A 7 -8.47 32.68 46.67
C LEU A 7 -8.52 31.15 46.53
N ILE A 8 -9.56 30.49 47.07
CA ILE A 8 -9.68 29.02 47.04
C ILE A 8 -10.51 28.54 45.83
N PHE A 9 -11.29 29.41 45.20
CA PHE A 9 -12.14 29.05 44.06
C PHE A 9 -11.49 29.21 42.67
N ILE A 10 -10.27 29.76 42.59
CA ILE A 10 -9.53 29.94 41.31
C ILE A 10 -8.37 28.93 41.18
N LEU A 11 -8.14 28.08 42.19
CA LEU A 11 -7.11 27.03 42.14
C LEU A 11 -7.68 25.62 41.90
N SER A 12 -8.98 25.48 41.62
CA SER A 12 -9.63 24.20 41.32
C SER A 12 -9.95 24.01 39.82
N LEU A 13 -9.53 24.93 38.96
CA LEU A 13 -9.85 24.94 37.52
C LEU A 13 -8.65 24.62 36.60
N LEU A 14 -7.55 24.10 37.13
CA LEU A 14 -6.31 23.83 36.36
C LEU A 14 -5.91 22.35 36.22
N PHE A 15 -6.81 21.39 36.48
CA PHE A 15 -6.50 19.96 36.29
C PHE A 15 -7.56 19.16 35.52
N VAL A 16 -8.27 19.77 34.57
CA VAL A 16 -8.78 19.01 33.41
C VAL A 16 -7.76 19.17 32.29
N SER A 17 -6.56 18.64 32.54
CA SER A 17 -5.65 18.30 31.47
C SER A 17 -6.09 16.90 31.04
N CYS A 18 -6.73 16.78 29.87
CA CYS A 18 -6.71 15.53 29.13
C CYS A 18 -5.24 15.28 28.74
N LYS A 19 -4.44 14.82 29.70
CA LYS A 19 -3.21 14.12 29.40
C LYS A 19 -3.67 12.81 28.79
N ASN A 20 -3.48 12.66 27.48
CA ASN A 20 -3.36 11.33 26.90
C ASN A 20 -2.21 10.67 27.65
N ASP A 21 -2.55 9.77 28.57
CA ASP A 21 -1.57 9.03 29.33
C ASP A 21 -0.89 8.07 28.35
N PRO A 22 0.41 8.22 28.05
CA PRO A 22 1.11 7.29 27.16
C PRO A 22 1.25 5.89 27.78
N SER A 23 0.78 5.70 29.02
CA SER A 23 0.94 4.47 29.79
C SER A 23 -0.25 3.51 29.77
N SER A 24 -1.39 3.88 29.18
CA SER A 24 -2.49 2.92 29.05
C SER A 24 -2.14 1.90 27.96
N GLN A 25 -1.85 0.67 28.38
CA GLN A 25 -1.71 -0.48 27.49
C GLN A 25 -2.99 -0.63 26.65
N TYR A 26 -2.84 -0.77 25.34
CA TYR A 26 -3.94 -1.13 24.47
C TYR A 26 -4.54 -2.46 24.93
N THR A 27 -5.87 -2.51 24.98
CA THR A 27 -6.64 -3.72 25.27
C THR A 27 -7.51 -4.00 24.05
N TYR A 28 -7.49 -5.23 23.57
CA TYR A 28 -8.22 -5.62 22.39
C TYR A 28 -9.75 -5.49 22.56
N GLY A 29 -10.41 -5.00 21.51
CA GLY A 29 -11.85 -5.11 21.30
C GLY A 29 -12.16 -5.55 19.87
N PRO A 30 -13.25 -6.32 19.65
CA PRO A 30 -13.64 -6.73 18.30
C PRO A 30 -14.08 -5.53 17.45
N PRO A 31 -13.95 -5.62 16.10
CA PRO A 31 -14.36 -4.56 15.19
C PRO A 31 -15.87 -4.24 15.27
N GLU A 32 -16.24 -3.01 14.92
CA GLU A 32 -17.64 -2.58 14.86
C GLU A 32 -18.30 -3.05 13.57
N LYS A 33 -19.48 -3.71 13.70
CA LYS A 33 -20.33 -4.06 12.55
C LYS A 33 -21.03 -2.80 12.01
N ILE A 34 -20.69 -2.39 10.79
CA ILE A 34 -21.22 -1.16 10.18
C ILE A 34 -22.14 -1.38 8.96
N ASN A 35 -22.59 -2.61 8.72
CA ASN A 35 -23.48 -2.98 7.60
C ASN A 35 -22.90 -2.67 6.20
N ASP A 36 -21.58 -2.79 6.04
CA ASP A 36 -20.85 -2.68 4.77
C ASP A 36 -20.76 -4.00 3.99
N GLY A 37 -21.40 -5.05 4.50
CA GLY A 37 -21.35 -6.41 3.92
C GLY A 37 -20.20 -7.27 4.44
N ILE A 38 -19.37 -6.75 5.36
CA ILE A 38 -18.30 -7.51 6.01
C ILE A 38 -18.78 -7.99 7.37
N ASP A 39 -18.74 -9.30 7.63
CA ASP A 39 -19.01 -9.87 8.95
C ASP A 39 -17.84 -9.60 9.90
N VAL A 40 -18.16 -9.39 11.17
CA VAL A 40 -17.17 -9.11 12.22
C VAL A 40 -17.24 -10.21 13.27
N GLY A 41 -16.07 -10.59 13.77
CA GLY A 41 -15.91 -11.60 14.80
C GLY A 41 -14.87 -11.16 15.83
N SER A 42 -14.49 -12.07 16.71
CA SER A 42 -13.43 -11.84 17.68
C SER A 42 -12.19 -12.69 17.43
N LEU A 43 -11.02 -12.20 17.84
CA LEU A 43 -9.76 -12.93 17.75
C LEU A 43 -9.85 -14.31 18.42
N GLY A 44 -10.56 -14.41 19.55
CA GLY A 44 -10.75 -15.66 20.29
C GLY A 44 -11.56 -16.69 19.52
N GLU A 45 -12.62 -16.29 18.83
CA GLU A 45 -13.48 -17.19 18.03
C GLU A 45 -12.70 -17.83 16.88
N VAL A 46 -11.73 -17.09 16.32
CA VAL A 46 -10.87 -17.60 15.23
C VAL A 46 -9.53 -18.15 15.72
N ASN A 47 -9.39 -18.45 17.02
CA ASN A 47 -8.18 -19.04 17.62
C ASN A 47 -6.90 -18.21 17.46
N ILE A 48 -7.01 -16.87 17.53
CA ILE A 48 -5.87 -15.95 17.59
C ILE A 48 -5.69 -15.43 19.02
N ASP A 49 -4.46 -15.53 19.55
CA ASP A 49 -4.09 -14.96 20.84
C ASP A 49 -4.04 -13.42 20.76
N SER A 50 -4.93 -12.75 21.50
CA SER A 50 -5.02 -11.28 21.54
C SER A 50 -3.76 -10.64 22.11
N THR A 51 -2.99 -11.33 22.95
CA THR A 51 -1.77 -10.79 23.58
C THR A 51 -0.74 -10.36 22.54
N LEU A 52 -0.59 -11.10 21.46
CA LEU A 52 0.36 -10.77 20.38
C LEU A 52 -0.09 -9.52 19.63
N ILE A 53 -1.40 -9.39 19.40
CA ILE A 53 -1.98 -8.26 18.68
C ILE A 53 -1.91 -6.99 19.53
N GLU A 54 -2.22 -7.08 20.83
CA GLU A 54 -2.10 -5.98 21.78
C GLU A 54 -0.65 -5.48 21.86
N ASN A 55 0.34 -6.38 21.93
CA ASN A 55 1.76 -6.01 21.91
C ASN A 55 2.19 -5.31 20.61
N ALA A 56 1.63 -5.73 19.46
CA ALA A 56 1.88 -5.08 18.17
C ALA A 56 1.30 -3.66 18.15
N VAL A 57 0.05 -3.49 18.60
CA VAL A 57 -0.60 -2.18 18.70
C VAL A 57 0.17 -1.25 19.65
N ASN A 58 0.56 -1.75 20.83
CA ASN A 58 1.37 -0.98 21.78
C ASN A 58 2.71 -0.56 21.17
N SER A 59 3.37 -1.44 20.40
CA SER A 59 4.62 -1.12 19.71
C SER A 59 4.44 0.00 18.67
N ILE A 60 3.35 -0.03 17.90
CA ILE A 60 3.02 1.02 16.93
C ILE A 60 2.73 2.34 17.65
N SER A 61 1.84 2.32 18.65
CA SER A 61 1.42 3.50 19.40
C SER A 61 2.57 4.16 20.18
N GLN A 62 3.56 3.39 20.63
CA GLN A 62 4.77 3.89 21.29
C GLN A 62 5.85 4.37 20.30
N GLY A 63 5.57 4.33 19.00
CA GLY A 63 6.45 4.85 17.95
C GLY A 63 7.64 3.95 17.61
N ARG A 64 7.61 2.67 18.00
CA ARG A 64 8.62 1.67 17.57
C ARG A 64 8.60 1.49 16.06
N TYR A 65 7.40 1.47 15.48
CA TYR A 65 7.17 1.45 14.04
C TYR A 65 6.49 2.75 13.64
N LYS A 66 7.15 3.53 12.78
CA LYS A 66 6.65 4.83 12.31
C LYS A 66 5.88 4.64 11.01
N GLU A 67 4.93 5.54 10.75
CA GLU A 67 4.13 5.56 9.51
C GLU A 67 3.38 4.23 9.23
N VAL A 68 3.02 3.49 10.28
CA VAL A 68 1.98 2.46 10.19
C VAL A 68 0.65 3.17 10.34
N HIS A 69 -0.22 3.05 9.35
CA HIS A 69 -1.47 3.82 9.28
C HIS A 69 -2.70 3.02 9.69
N SER A 70 -2.68 1.71 9.43
CA SER A 70 -3.74 0.79 9.85
C SER A 70 -3.20 -0.63 9.99
N MET A 71 -3.91 -1.46 10.74
CA MET A 71 -3.71 -2.90 10.81
C MET A 71 -5.07 -3.59 10.89
N LEU A 72 -5.30 -4.55 9.99
CA LEU A 72 -6.55 -5.31 9.90
C LEU A 72 -6.21 -6.80 9.85
N ILE A 73 -7.05 -7.63 10.47
CA ILE A 73 -6.97 -9.09 10.39
C ILE A 73 -8.34 -9.63 9.99
N PHE A 74 -8.37 -10.33 8.86
CA PHE A 74 -9.54 -11.01 8.34
C PHE A 74 -9.26 -12.52 8.35
N LYS A 75 -10.11 -13.30 9.01
CA LYS A 75 -9.94 -14.74 9.17
C LYS A 75 -11.31 -15.41 9.32
N ASP A 76 -11.45 -16.60 8.74
CA ASP A 76 -12.68 -17.41 8.78
C ASP A 76 -13.92 -16.60 8.35
N ASP A 77 -13.76 -15.83 7.26
CA ASP A 77 -14.78 -14.94 6.67
C ASP A 77 -15.23 -13.76 7.55
N GLU A 78 -14.50 -13.47 8.63
CA GLU A 78 -14.78 -12.37 9.55
C GLU A 78 -13.62 -11.40 9.69
N LEU A 79 -13.94 -10.10 9.79
CA LEU A 79 -13.01 -9.09 10.27
C LEU A 79 -12.94 -9.19 11.80
N VAL A 80 -11.78 -9.62 12.31
CA VAL A 80 -11.61 -9.94 13.74
C VAL A 80 -10.75 -8.91 14.48
N PHE A 81 -10.07 -8.03 13.74
CA PHE A 81 -9.30 -6.93 14.27
C PHE A 81 -9.18 -5.81 13.23
N GLU A 82 -9.31 -4.56 13.67
CA GLU A 82 -9.21 -3.36 12.84
C GLU A 82 -8.80 -2.19 13.73
N GLU A 83 -7.62 -1.62 13.48
CA GLU A 83 -7.14 -0.43 14.17
C GLU A 83 -6.48 0.54 13.20
N TYR A 84 -6.59 1.83 13.52
CA TYR A 84 -6.03 2.92 12.74
C TYR A 84 -5.16 3.81 13.62
N PHE A 85 -4.06 4.28 13.05
CA PHE A 85 -3.03 4.97 13.82
C PHE A 85 -2.77 6.37 13.29
N LYS A 86 -2.03 7.17 14.07
CA LYS A 86 -1.60 8.49 13.64
C LYS A 86 -0.42 8.37 12.68
N GLY A 87 -0.47 9.07 11.55
CA GLY A 87 0.60 9.05 10.55
C GLY A 87 0.42 10.14 9.50
N HIS A 88 1.41 10.32 8.63
CA HIS A 88 1.36 11.36 7.61
C HIS A 88 0.65 10.84 6.35
N LYS A 89 -0.20 11.68 5.76
CA LYS A 89 -0.65 11.45 4.38
C LYS A 89 0.56 11.43 3.45
N PHE A 90 0.56 10.54 2.46
CA PHE A 90 1.63 10.49 1.47
C PHE A 90 1.62 11.74 0.57
N LYS A 91 2.79 12.36 0.35
CA LYS A 91 2.95 13.51 -0.53
C LYS A 91 4.30 13.47 -1.25
N TYR A 92 4.30 13.42 -2.59
CA TYR A 92 5.52 13.16 -3.38
C TYR A 92 6.61 14.26 -3.24
N ASP A 93 6.23 15.52 -3.10
CA ASP A 93 7.11 16.70 -3.20
C ASP A 93 7.61 17.20 -1.83
N THR A 94 7.65 16.35 -0.80
CA THR A 94 8.12 16.71 0.54
C THR A 94 9.23 15.79 1.04
N THR A 95 9.99 16.27 2.03
CA THR A 95 10.98 15.45 2.74
C THR A 95 10.32 14.19 3.32
N ASN A 96 10.90 13.02 3.05
CA ASN A 96 10.38 11.70 3.42
C ASN A 96 9.01 11.34 2.84
N HIS A 97 8.48 12.14 1.90
CA HIS A 97 7.13 12.02 1.36
C HIS A 97 6.00 12.22 2.38
N HIS A 98 6.27 12.98 3.46
CA HIS A 98 5.29 13.26 4.51
C HIS A 98 4.46 14.50 4.18
N GLY A 99 3.13 14.34 4.11
CA GLY A 99 2.14 15.40 4.02
C GLY A 99 1.58 15.78 5.39
N GLU A 100 0.27 16.04 5.44
CA GLU A 100 -0.46 16.35 6.67
C GLU A 100 -0.42 15.17 7.65
N LEU A 101 -0.10 15.43 8.92
CA LEU A 101 -0.21 14.46 10.01
C LEU A 101 -1.68 14.31 10.42
N VAL A 102 -2.24 13.12 10.27
CA VAL A 102 -3.65 12.80 10.54
C VAL A 102 -3.77 11.61 11.49
N THR A 103 -4.92 11.47 12.14
CA THR A 103 -5.34 10.18 12.68
C THR A 103 -6.09 9.48 11.55
N TRP A 104 -5.55 8.36 11.06
CA TRP A 104 -6.20 7.62 9.99
C TRP A 104 -7.53 7.03 10.47
N ASP A 105 -8.46 6.85 9.54
CA ASP A 105 -9.70 6.12 9.77
C ASP A 105 -10.10 5.34 8.51
N ARG A 106 -11.10 4.48 8.64
CA ARG A 106 -11.56 3.58 7.59
C ARG A 106 -12.11 4.25 6.33
N THR A 107 -12.51 5.51 6.42
CA THR A 107 -13.06 6.27 5.30
C THR A 107 -11.99 7.00 4.49
N MET A 108 -10.74 7.00 4.99
CA MET A 108 -9.62 7.68 4.34
C MET A 108 -8.97 6.84 3.26
N LEU A 109 -8.75 7.44 2.09
CA LEU A 109 -8.05 6.79 0.98
C LEU A 109 -6.55 6.69 1.24
N HIS A 110 -5.99 5.51 1.00
CA HIS A 110 -4.56 5.25 1.09
C HIS A 110 -3.99 4.86 -0.28
N SER A 111 -2.79 5.34 -0.63
CA SER A 111 -2.10 4.85 -1.82
C SER A 111 -1.52 3.47 -1.56
N ILE A 112 -2.02 2.45 -2.26
CA ILE A 112 -1.59 1.05 -2.07
C ILE A 112 -0.44 0.63 -2.99
N MET A 113 0.01 1.54 -3.86
CA MET A 113 1.16 1.36 -4.77
C MET A 113 1.10 0.00 -5.51
N SER A 114 2.17 -0.79 -5.46
CA SER A 114 2.31 -2.08 -6.16
C SER A 114 1.28 -3.16 -5.79
N VAL A 115 0.48 -3.00 -4.72
CA VAL A 115 -0.69 -3.89 -4.48
C VAL A 115 -1.65 -3.89 -5.68
N THR A 116 -1.70 -2.76 -6.42
CA THR A 116 -2.49 -2.63 -7.65
C THR A 116 -2.14 -3.69 -8.70
N LYS A 117 -0.90 -4.18 -8.74
CA LYS A 117 -0.46 -5.22 -9.69
C LYS A 117 -1.27 -6.53 -9.54
N SER A 118 -1.67 -6.90 -8.32
CA SER A 118 -2.53 -8.07 -8.08
C SER A 118 -3.92 -7.89 -8.70
N ILE A 119 -4.48 -6.69 -8.64
CA ILE A 119 -5.77 -6.36 -9.27
C ILE A 119 -5.63 -6.39 -10.79
N THR A 120 -4.57 -5.81 -11.34
CA THR A 120 -4.26 -5.87 -12.78
C THR A 120 -4.14 -7.33 -13.25
N SER A 121 -3.45 -8.19 -12.50
CA SER A 121 -3.32 -9.62 -12.81
C SER A 121 -4.68 -10.33 -12.83
N ALA A 122 -5.54 -10.06 -11.83
CA ALA A 122 -6.90 -10.60 -11.81
C ALA A 122 -7.73 -10.13 -13.04
N CYS A 123 -7.59 -8.87 -13.44
CA CYS A 123 -8.23 -8.34 -14.65
C CYS A 123 -7.78 -9.07 -15.92
N ILE A 124 -6.50 -9.48 -16.03
CA ILE A 124 -6.04 -10.31 -17.15
C ILE A 124 -6.71 -11.69 -17.13
N GLY A 125 -6.84 -12.32 -15.96
CA GLY A 125 -7.58 -13.58 -15.82
C GLY A 125 -9.03 -13.47 -16.30
N ILE A 126 -9.73 -12.40 -15.90
CA ILE A 126 -11.11 -12.11 -16.35
C ILE A 126 -11.16 -11.85 -17.86
N ALA A 127 -10.17 -11.13 -18.42
CA ALA A 127 -10.11 -10.87 -19.85
C ALA A 127 -9.93 -12.16 -20.67
N ILE A 128 -9.19 -13.13 -20.13
CA ILE A 128 -9.06 -14.48 -20.70
C ILE A 128 -10.39 -15.23 -20.64
N GLU A 129 -11.03 -15.26 -19.46
CA GLU A 129 -12.34 -15.92 -19.29
C GLU A 129 -13.40 -15.37 -20.26
N LYS A 130 -13.36 -14.06 -20.53
CA LYS A 130 -14.30 -13.39 -21.45
C LYS A 130 -13.90 -13.48 -22.92
N GLY A 131 -12.77 -14.10 -23.25
CA GLY A 131 -12.29 -14.26 -24.63
C GLY A 131 -11.73 -12.99 -25.28
N PHE A 132 -11.41 -11.95 -24.50
CA PHE A 132 -10.66 -10.79 -25.00
C PHE A 132 -9.17 -11.09 -25.17
N ILE A 133 -8.66 -12.02 -24.35
CA ILE A 133 -7.31 -12.58 -24.46
C ILE A 133 -7.48 -14.09 -24.62
N GLU A 134 -6.77 -14.71 -25.57
CA GLU A 134 -6.84 -16.16 -25.79
C GLU A 134 -6.01 -16.91 -24.74
N SER A 135 -4.80 -16.45 -24.46
CA SER A 135 -3.96 -16.99 -23.39
C SER A 135 -2.85 -16.02 -22.97
N VAL A 136 -2.26 -16.27 -21.80
CA VAL A 136 -1.08 -15.51 -21.34
C VAL A 136 0.16 -15.70 -22.20
N HIS A 137 0.20 -16.72 -23.07
CA HIS A 137 1.34 -17.00 -23.94
C HIS A 137 1.34 -16.19 -25.24
N GLN A 138 0.31 -15.36 -25.47
CA GLN A 138 0.28 -14.45 -26.61
C GLN A 138 1.30 -13.33 -26.47
N SER A 139 1.78 -12.84 -27.61
CA SER A 139 2.72 -11.72 -27.64
C SER A 139 2.01 -10.46 -27.17
N ILE A 140 2.70 -9.62 -26.40
CA ILE A 140 2.15 -8.31 -26.01
C ILE A 140 1.86 -7.42 -27.24
N PHE A 141 2.57 -7.66 -28.35
CA PHE A 141 2.38 -6.92 -29.60
C PHE A 141 1.05 -7.23 -30.28
N ASP A 142 0.37 -8.33 -29.95
CA ASP A 142 -0.97 -8.62 -30.48
C ASP A 142 -2.01 -7.59 -29.96
N TYR A 143 -1.69 -6.92 -28.85
CA TYR A 143 -2.54 -5.92 -28.19
C TYR A 143 -2.03 -4.49 -28.32
N LEU A 144 -0.90 -4.29 -29.02
CA LEU A 144 -0.24 -2.99 -29.18
C LEU A 144 -0.08 -2.63 -30.67
N PRO A 145 -1.18 -2.44 -31.43
CA PRO A 145 -1.13 -2.22 -32.88
C PRO A 145 -0.39 -0.94 -33.28
N GLU A 146 -0.43 0.10 -32.44
CA GLU A 146 0.26 1.38 -32.69
C GLU A 146 1.79 1.28 -32.49
N TYR A 147 2.25 0.25 -31.78
CA TYR A 147 3.65 0.07 -31.40
C TYR A 147 4.39 -1.01 -32.20
N GLN A 148 3.80 -1.53 -33.29
CA GLN A 148 4.42 -2.61 -34.08
C GLN A 148 5.84 -2.26 -34.59
N HIS A 149 6.14 -0.98 -34.77
CA HIS A 149 7.47 -0.53 -35.17
C HIS A 149 8.55 -0.76 -34.09
N LEU A 150 8.17 -0.99 -32.83
CA LEU A 150 9.05 -1.36 -31.72
C LEU A 150 9.23 -2.88 -31.56
N LYS A 151 8.61 -3.67 -32.44
CA LYS A 151 8.73 -5.14 -32.51
C LYS A 151 10.07 -5.54 -33.14
N ILE A 152 11.16 -5.14 -32.49
CA ILE A 152 12.54 -5.36 -32.94
C ILE A 152 13.35 -6.06 -31.85
N ASP A 153 14.52 -6.59 -32.22
CA ASP A 153 15.51 -7.17 -31.30
C ASP A 153 15.00 -8.31 -30.40
N GLY A 154 13.96 -9.04 -30.84
CA GLY A 154 13.39 -10.16 -30.08
C GLY A 154 12.27 -9.77 -29.09
N LYS A 155 11.86 -8.49 -29.05
CA LYS A 155 10.75 -8.03 -28.18
C LYS A 155 9.40 -8.66 -28.55
N ASP A 156 9.26 -9.17 -29.76
CA ASP A 156 8.10 -9.96 -30.19
C ASP A 156 7.86 -11.20 -29.35
N LYS A 157 8.90 -11.72 -28.70
CA LYS A 157 8.83 -12.90 -27.81
C LYS A 157 8.35 -12.56 -26.40
N ILE A 158 8.17 -11.28 -26.06
CA ILE A 158 7.61 -10.90 -24.77
C ILE A 158 6.11 -11.24 -24.80
N THR A 159 5.68 -12.10 -23.89
CA THR A 159 4.30 -12.53 -23.74
C THR A 159 3.64 -11.81 -22.57
N ILE A 160 2.31 -11.91 -22.46
CA ILE A 160 1.57 -11.41 -21.31
C ILE A 160 2.06 -12.10 -20.02
N GLU A 161 2.32 -13.40 -20.06
CA GLU A 161 2.89 -14.17 -18.96
C GLU A 161 4.18 -13.53 -18.45
N HIS A 162 5.12 -13.20 -19.35
CA HIS A 162 6.38 -12.58 -18.96
C HIS A 162 6.22 -11.24 -18.24
N LEU A 163 5.18 -10.46 -18.57
CA LEU A 163 4.87 -9.23 -17.83
C LEU A 163 4.28 -9.54 -16.45
N LEU A 164 3.36 -10.50 -16.36
CA LEU A 164 2.72 -10.89 -15.10
C LEU A 164 3.70 -11.53 -14.11
N THR A 165 4.73 -12.21 -14.61
CA THR A 165 5.75 -12.90 -13.80
C THR A 165 7.02 -12.10 -13.63
N MET A 166 7.10 -10.88 -14.17
CA MET A 166 8.27 -10.00 -14.08
C MET A 166 9.54 -10.60 -14.70
N THR A 167 9.36 -11.29 -15.83
CA THR A 167 10.42 -11.99 -16.58
C THR A 167 10.50 -11.49 -18.03
N SER A 168 10.23 -10.21 -18.29
CA SER A 168 10.24 -9.65 -19.65
C SER A 168 11.63 -9.62 -20.29
N GLY A 169 12.69 -9.62 -19.49
CA GLY A 169 14.08 -9.47 -19.95
C GLY A 169 14.48 -8.04 -20.31
N LEU A 170 13.57 -7.05 -20.15
CA LEU A 170 13.87 -5.64 -20.38
C LEU A 170 14.77 -5.08 -19.27
N ASP A 171 15.73 -4.23 -19.64
CA ASP A 171 16.56 -3.50 -18.69
C ASP A 171 15.72 -2.52 -17.87
N TRP A 172 15.64 -2.76 -16.56
CA TRP A 172 14.89 -1.94 -15.62
C TRP A 172 15.68 -1.66 -14.34
N ASN A 173 15.90 -0.38 -14.08
CA ASN A 173 16.67 0.16 -12.98
C ASN A 173 15.80 1.05 -12.08
N GLU A 174 14.97 0.39 -11.29
CA GLU A 174 14.20 1.02 -10.21
C GLU A 174 14.91 0.91 -8.86
N TRP A 175 15.60 -0.19 -8.60
CA TRP A 175 16.16 -0.46 -7.27
C TRP A 175 17.61 0.01 -7.12
N ALA A 176 18.36 0.19 -8.20
CA ALA A 176 19.75 0.66 -8.10
C ALA A 176 19.84 2.19 -7.95
N LEU A 177 18.74 2.92 -8.14
CA LEU A 177 18.65 4.37 -7.96
C LEU A 177 17.46 4.72 -7.06
N PRO A 178 17.59 5.66 -6.10
CA PRO A 178 16.45 6.07 -5.28
C PRO A 178 15.37 6.75 -6.14
N TYR A 179 14.10 6.66 -5.75
CA TYR A 179 12.98 7.31 -6.45
C TYR A 179 13.08 8.85 -6.51
N GLY A 180 13.96 9.48 -5.72
CA GLY A 180 14.27 10.90 -5.87
C GLY A 180 15.26 11.21 -7.00
N ASN A 181 15.83 10.19 -7.65
CA ASN A 181 16.79 10.34 -8.72
C ASN A 181 16.07 10.41 -10.07
N PRO A 182 16.28 11.47 -10.88
CA PRO A 182 15.64 11.61 -12.19
C PRO A 182 16.09 10.56 -13.20
N LYS A 183 17.12 9.75 -12.92
CA LYS A 183 17.54 8.62 -13.76
C LYS A 183 16.91 7.29 -13.37
N ASN A 184 16.12 7.23 -12.30
CA ASN A 184 15.36 6.04 -11.94
C ASN A 184 14.30 5.76 -13.01
N ASP A 185 14.17 4.51 -13.42
CA ASP A 185 13.33 4.15 -14.58
C ASP A 185 11.82 4.35 -14.35
N VAL A 186 11.35 4.19 -13.11
CA VAL A 186 9.95 4.52 -12.76
C VAL A 186 9.72 6.01 -12.92
N ILE A 187 10.67 6.83 -12.49
CA ILE A 187 10.57 8.28 -12.60
C ILE A 187 10.59 8.70 -14.07
N MET A 188 11.54 8.20 -14.85
CA MET A 188 11.64 8.48 -16.28
C MET A 188 10.40 8.04 -17.05
N MET A 189 9.86 6.85 -16.75
CA MET A 189 8.61 6.37 -17.34
C MET A 189 7.43 7.28 -16.99
N ASN A 190 7.29 7.68 -15.73
CA ASN A 190 6.18 8.54 -15.28
C ASN A 190 6.20 9.95 -15.90
N TYR A 191 7.38 10.43 -16.31
CA TYR A 191 7.54 11.72 -16.98
C TYR A 191 7.67 11.62 -18.50
N ALA A 192 7.71 10.41 -19.07
CA ALA A 192 7.77 10.21 -20.51
C ALA A 192 6.46 10.65 -21.17
N GLU A 193 6.56 11.32 -22.32
CA GLU A 193 5.39 11.65 -23.14
C GLU A 193 4.65 10.39 -23.61
N ASP A 194 5.41 9.33 -23.90
CA ASP A 194 4.91 8.01 -24.24
C ASP A 194 5.61 6.94 -23.39
N PRO A 195 5.00 6.55 -22.25
CA PRO A 195 5.57 5.53 -21.37
C PRO A 195 5.74 4.16 -22.03
N VAL A 196 4.88 3.79 -22.98
CA VAL A 196 4.97 2.49 -23.67
C VAL A 196 6.19 2.49 -24.56
N THR A 197 6.39 3.55 -25.35
CA THR A 197 7.60 3.72 -26.17
C THR A 197 8.86 3.79 -25.31
N TYR A 198 8.81 4.44 -24.15
CA TYR A 198 9.94 4.46 -23.22
C TYR A 198 10.34 3.04 -22.75
N VAL A 199 9.36 2.26 -22.26
CA VAL A 199 9.58 0.90 -21.78
C VAL A 199 10.03 -0.02 -22.92
N LEU A 200 9.37 0.02 -24.08
CA LEU A 200 9.70 -0.86 -25.20
C LEU A 200 10.99 -0.48 -25.94
N ASN A 201 11.54 0.72 -25.71
CA ASN A 201 12.89 1.08 -26.18
C ASN A 201 14.00 0.62 -25.25
N LYS A 202 13.68 0.11 -24.05
CA LYS A 202 14.68 -0.51 -23.18
C LYS A 202 15.33 -1.70 -23.88
N PRO A 203 16.66 -1.87 -23.76
CA PRO A 203 17.33 -3.04 -24.32
C PRO A 203 16.83 -4.32 -23.64
N LEU A 204 16.82 -5.42 -24.38
CA LEU A 204 16.69 -6.75 -23.79
C LEU A 204 18.07 -7.17 -23.26
N ILE A 205 18.16 -7.39 -21.96
CA ILE A 205 19.39 -7.84 -21.28
C ILE A 205 19.40 -9.34 -21.01
N ASP A 206 18.25 -9.99 -21.16
CA ASP A 206 18.12 -11.45 -21.14
C ASP A 206 16.95 -11.91 -22.03
N GLU A 207 16.87 -13.21 -22.28
CA GLU A 207 15.74 -13.80 -23.01
C GLU A 207 14.45 -13.71 -22.16
N PRO A 208 13.30 -13.32 -22.75
CA PRO A 208 12.03 -13.32 -22.04
C PRO A 208 11.72 -14.70 -21.43
N GLY A 209 11.33 -14.72 -20.16
CA GLY A 209 11.02 -15.93 -19.38
C GLY A 209 12.20 -16.53 -18.63
N LYS A 210 13.43 -16.07 -18.85
CA LYS A 210 14.63 -16.71 -18.31
C LYS A 210 15.04 -16.25 -16.91
N SER A 211 14.91 -14.95 -16.64
CA SER A 211 15.31 -14.35 -15.37
C SER A 211 14.19 -13.47 -14.82
N TRP A 212 14.03 -13.51 -13.49
CA TRP A 212 13.14 -12.61 -12.76
C TRP A 212 13.87 -11.32 -12.43
N TYR A 213 13.24 -10.18 -12.75
CA TYR A 213 13.71 -8.85 -12.41
C TYR A 213 12.63 -8.16 -11.59
N ASN A 214 12.98 -7.55 -10.47
CA ASN A 214 12.00 -6.78 -9.69
C ASN A 214 11.72 -5.45 -10.41
N ILE A 215 10.48 -5.28 -10.87
CA ILE A 215 9.91 -4.12 -11.59
C ILE A 215 8.71 -3.54 -10.81
#